data_AF-A0A7K6A709-F1
#
_entry.id   AF-A0A7K6A709-F1
#
_cell.length_a   1.000
_cell.length_b   1.000
_cell.length_c   1.000
_cell.angle_alpha   90.00
_cell.angle_beta   90.00
_cell.angle_gamma   90.00
#
_symmetry.space_group_name_H-M   'P 1'
#
loop_
_entity.id
_entity.type
_entity.pdbx_description
1 polymer ?
#
loop_
_entity_poly.entity_id
_entity_poly.type
_entity_poly.pdbx_seq_one_letter_code
_entity_poly.pdbx_strand_id
1 'polypeptide(L)'
;DKVLPELIEPYELRAAKLREFLEDVKPSLSYDIVPLADPFGPSVTDPDLQCLVVSEETRRGGEAVNRKRLENGLPELALHEIQLMKDPDHRQNEEEKISSSSLRQRLLGTLLQPPRRDPALPSRPYVIGLTGGTGSGKTSIAKLLGHLGAFVIDADKLGHAVYVPGGPAYKQVVAAFGAEILSEDGMINRKVLGAKVFGNQERLKSLTDIVWPKIAQMAREQIREADAQG
;
A
#
# COMPACT_ATOMS: atom_id res chain seq x y z
N ASP A 1 -10.30 -9.69 0.45
CA ASP A 1 -9.49 -8.59 1.01
C ASP A 1 -10.21 -7.26 0.89
N LYS A 2 -9.99 -6.35 1.85
CA LYS A 2 -10.53 -5.00 1.79
C LYS A 2 -9.87 -4.24 0.63
N VAL A 3 -10.62 -3.38 -0.05
CA VAL A 3 -10.08 -2.51 -1.12
C VAL A 3 -9.24 -1.39 -0.49
N LEU A 4 -8.02 -1.16 -1.00
CA LEU A 4 -7.07 -0.15 -0.51
C LEU A 4 -6.81 -0.25 1.01
N PRO A 5 -6.40 -1.42 1.53
CA PRO A 5 -6.19 -1.63 2.96
C PRO A 5 -5.09 -0.73 3.53
N GLU A 6 -4.13 -0.30 2.71
CA GLU A 6 -3.05 0.62 3.06
C GLU A 6 -3.54 2.04 3.42
N LEU A 7 -4.76 2.40 3.00
CA LEU A 7 -5.39 3.68 3.36
C LEU A 7 -6.31 3.56 4.58
N ILE A 8 -6.34 2.41 5.26
CA ILE A 8 -7.07 2.24 6.50
C ILE A 8 -6.26 2.84 7.64
N GLU A 9 -6.87 3.76 8.38
CA GLU A 9 -6.24 4.35 9.56
C GLU A 9 -5.89 3.28 10.63
N PRO A 10 -4.77 3.45 11.36
CA PRO A 10 -4.41 2.58 12.47
C PRO A 10 -5.57 2.39 13.46
N TYR A 11 -5.66 1.20 14.07
CA TYR A 11 -6.73 0.89 15.01
C TYR A 11 -6.87 1.92 16.13
N GLU A 12 -5.76 2.29 16.76
CA GLU A 12 -5.76 3.26 17.87
C GLU A 12 -6.36 4.61 17.49
N LEU A 13 -6.05 5.11 16.29
CA LEU A 13 -6.58 6.37 15.80
C LEU A 13 -8.08 6.28 15.53
N ARG A 14 -8.53 5.18 14.92
CA ARG A 14 -9.95 4.94 14.66
C ARG A 14 -10.74 4.77 15.96
N ALA A 15 -10.19 4.06 16.93
CA ALA A 15 -10.79 3.85 18.24
C ALA A 15 -10.92 5.16 19.02
N ALA A 16 -9.88 6.00 19.00
CA ALA A 16 -9.92 7.32 19.63
C ALA A 16 -10.98 8.24 19.00
N LYS A 17 -11.03 8.34 17.66
CA LYS A 17 -12.05 9.13 16.94
C LYS A 17 -13.47 8.61 17.20
N LEU A 18 -13.65 7.29 17.22
CA LEU A 18 -14.94 6.68 17.51
C LEU A 18 -15.37 7.01 18.95
N ARG A 19 -14.44 6.90 19.91
CA ARG A 19 -14.71 7.25 21.32
C ARG A 19 -15.12 8.71 21.47
N GLU A 20 -14.38 9.63 20.86
CA GLU A 20 -14.69 11.06 20.85
C GLU A 20 -16.12 11.32 20.33
N PHE A 21 -16.46 10.73 19.18
CA PHE A 21 -17.81 10.83 18.61
C PHE A 21 -18.89 10.26 19.53
N LEU A 22 -18.67 9.08 20.11
CA LEU A 22 -19.64 8.43 20.99
C LEU A 22 -19.86 9.23 22.28
N GLU A 23 -18.79 9.75 22.88
CA GLU A 23 -18.84 10.59 24.07
C GLU A 23 -19.52 11.93 23.81
N ASP A 24 -19.36 12.52 22.62
CA ASP A 24 -20.10 13.72 22.20
C ASP A 24 -21.61 13.43 22.02
N VAL A 25 -21.95 12.31 21.37
CA VAL A 25 -23.35 11.94 21.10
C VAL A 25 -24.11 11.55 22.37
N LYS A 26 -23.51 10.73 23.25
CA LYS A 26 -24.17 10.28 24.48
C LYS A 26 -23.18 9.93 25.61
N PRO A 27 -22.66 10.94 26.34
CA PRO A 27 -21.64 10.74 27.37
C PRO A 27 -22.10 9.91 28.57
N SER A 28 -23.41 9.69 28.72
CA SER A 28 -23.99 8.89 29.81
C SER A 28 -23.78 7.38 29.66
N LEU A 29 -23.34 6.90 28.50
CA LEU A 29 -23.12 5.47 28.24
C LEU A 29 -21.65 5.11 28.51
N SER A 30 -21.43 3.87 28.93
CA SER A 30 -20.08 3.30 28.97
C SER A 30 -19.76 2.67 27.61
N TYR A 31 -18.59 2.95 27.07
CA TYR A 31 -18.14 2.48 25.76
C TYR A 31 -16.92 1.59 25.89
N ASP A 32 -17.12 0.29 25.63
CA ASP A 32 -16.04 -0.66 25.42
C ASP A 32 -15.80 -0.84 23.91
N ILE A 33 -14.57 -0.52 23.46
CA ILE A 33 -14.18 -0.55 22.05
C ILE A 33 -13.04 -1.54 21.93
N VAL A 34 -13.31 -2.68 21.29
CA VAL A 34 -12.35 -3.79 21.17
C VAL A 34 -11.97 -4.05 19.71
N PRO A 35 -10.72 -4.48 19.43
CA PRO A 35 -10.33 -4.90 18.10
C PRO A 35 -10.96 -6.26 17.76
N LEU A 36 -11.47 -6.41 16.54
CA LEU A 36 -11.94 -7.70 16.04
C LEU A 36 -10.82 -8.40 15.29
N ALA A 37 -10.35 -9.52 15.84
CA ALA A 37 -9.32 -10.38 15.23
C ALA A 37 -9.92 -11.50 14.36
N ASP A 38 -11.21 -11.80 14.55
CA ASP A 38 -11.95 -12.82 13.83
C ASP A 38 -13.37 -12.32 13.49
N PRO A 39 -14.13 -13.03 12.63
CA PRO A 39 -15.45 -12.60 12.17
C PRO A 39 -16.53 -12.50 13.27
N PHE A 40 -16.35 -13.16 14.41
CA PHE A 40 -17.33 -13.21 15.51
C PHE A 40 -16.94 -12.28 16.66
N GLY A 41 -15.65 -12.17 16.98
CA GLY A 41 -15.15 -11.37 18.09
C GLY A 41 -15.74 -11.79 19.44
N PRO A 42 -15.98 -10.85 20.38
CA PRO A 42 -16.49 -11.19 21.72
C PRO A 42 -17.93 -11.71 21.68
N SER A 43 -18.65 -11.52 20.56
CA SER A 43 -20.08 -11.85 20.47
C SER A 43 -20.40 -13.33 20.67
N VAL A 44 -19.41 -14.23 20.57
CA VAL A 44 -19.60 -15.68 20.75
C VAL A 44 -18.96 -16.24 22.02
N THR A 45 -18.31 -15.38 22.82
CA THR A 45 -17.62 -15.76 24.06
C THR A 45 -18.13 -15.01 25.28
N ASP A 46 -18.64 -13.79 25.10
CA ASP A 46 -19.15 -12.95 26.18
C ASP A 46 -20.61 -13.33 26.54
N PRO A 47 -20.87 -13.82 27.77
CA PRO A 47 -22.21 -14.19 28.21
C PRO A 47 -23.08 -12.98 28.57
N ASP A 48 -22.50 -11.81 28.85
CA ASP A 48 -23.21 -10.62 29.34
C ASP A 48 -23.83 -9.81 28.19
N LEU A 49 -23.45 -10.09 26.94
CA LEU A 49 -24.08 -9.52 25.76
C LEU A 49 -25.53 -9.99 25.62
N GLN A 50 -26.44 -9.04 25.41
CA GLN A 50 -27.88 -9.30 25.30
C GLN A 50 -28.44 -9.03 23.90
N CYS A 51 -27.76 -8.21 23.11
CA CYS A 51 -28.25 -7.72 21.83
C CYS A 51 -27.09 -7.54 20.84
N LEU A 52 -27.37 -7.77 19.56
CA LEU A 52 -26.49 -7.46 18.45
C LEU A 52 -27.23 -6.57 17.44
N VAL A 53 -26.65 -5.41 17.16
CA VAL A 53 -27.16 -4.49 16.13
C VAL A 53 -26.49 -4.82 14.81
N VAL A 54 -27.29 -5.05 13.77
CA VAL A 54 -26.82 -5.43 12.43
C VAL A 54 -27.51 -4.56 11.37
N SER A 55 -26.85 -4.38 10.23
CA SER A 55 -27.54 -3.87 9.04
C SER A 55 -28.34 -4.96 8.34
N GLU A 56 -29.28 -4.56 7.47
CA GLU A 56 -29.98 -5.48 6.54
C GLU A 56 -29.01 -6.41 5.80
N GLU A 57 -27.90 -5.85 5.31
CA GLU A 57 -26.86 -6.60 4.57
C GLU A 57 -26.13 -7.64 5.43
N THR A 58 -26.02 -7.38 6.73
CA THR A 58 -25.26 -8.21 7.68
C THR A 58 -26.15 -9.07 8.57
N ARG A 59 -27.47 -9.12 8.34
CA ARG A 59 -28.43 -9.90 9.14
C ARG A 59 -28.03 -11.37 9.24
N ARG A 60 -27.63 -11.98 8.11
CA ARG A 60 -27.13 -13.36 8.06
C ARG A 60 -25.89 -13.58 8.94
N GLY A 61 -25.07 -12.55 9.11
CA GLY A 61 -23.93 -12.56 10.03
C GLY A 61 -24.38 -12.65 11.48
N GLY A 62 -25.41 -11.90 11.87
CA GLY A 62 -26.02 -11.98 13.20
C GLY A 62 -26.64 -13.36 13.48
N GLU A 63 -27.32 -13.96 12.50
CA GLU A 63 -27.83 -15.33 12.61
C GLU A 63 -26.69 -16.36 12.78
N ALA A 64 -25.56 -16.15 12.10
CA ALA A 64 -24.37 -16.99 12.26
C ALA A 64 -23.75 -16.85 13.66
N VAL A 65 -23.73 -15.64 14.22
CA VAL A 65 -23.31 -15.40 15.62
C VAL A 65 -24.20 -16.19 16.58
N ASN A 66 -25.53 -16.12 16.44
CA ASN A 66 -26.45 -16.84 17.33
C ASN A 66 -26.29 -18.37 17.24
N ARG A 67 -26.14 -18.92 16.02
CA ARG A 67 -25.83 -20.35 15.85
C ARG A 67 -24.53 -20.73 16.58
N LYS A 68 -23.50 -19.90 16.48
CA LYS A 68 -22.22 -20.14 17.16
C LYS A 68 -22.32 -19.99 18.68
N ARG A 69 -23.13 -19.05 19.18
CA ARG A 69 -23.44 -18.91 20.61
C ARG A 69 -24.11 -20.16 21.17
N LEU A 70 -25.10 -20.70 20.47
CA LEU A 70 -25.78 -21.94 20.86
C LEU A 70 -24.81 -23.13 20.90
N GLU A 71 -23.93 -23.27 19.91
CA GLU A 71 -22.86 -24.28 19.92
C GLU A 71 -21.93 -24.13 21.13
N ASN A 72 -21.68 -22.89 21.58
CA ASN A 72 -20.85 -22.58 22.74
C ASN A 72 -21.62 -22.61 24.08
N GLY A 73 -22.90 -22.99 24.07
CA GLY A 73 -23.73 -23.03 25.29
C GLY A 73 -24.18 -21.66 25.81
N LEU A 74 -24.12 -20.62 24.97
CA LEU A 74 -24.57 -19.26 25.30
C LEU A 74 -25.99 -19.00 24.76
N PRO A 75 -26.79 -18.16 25.44
CA PRO A 75 -28.10 -17.75 24.94
C PRO A 75 -27.98 -16.92 23.67
N GLU A 76 -28.98 -16.98 22.80
CA GLU A 76 -29.07 -16.12 21.61
C GLU A 76 -29.12 -14.64 21.98
N LEU A 77 -28.53 -13.80 21.14
CA LEU A 77 -28.65 -12.34 21.22
C LEU A 77 -29.93 -11.90 20.52
N ALA A 78 -30.61 -10.89 21.08
CA ALA A 78 -31.63 -10.17 20.34
C ALA A 78 -30.98 -9.49 19.11
N LEU A 79 -31.48 -9.78 17.91
CA LEU A 79 -31.00 -9.14 16.69
C LEU A 79 -31.84 -7.90 16.40
N HIS A 80 -31.19 -6.74 16.35
CA HIS A 80 -31.81 -5.48 15.96
C HIS A 80 -31.25 -5.02 14.62
N GLU A 81 -32.11 -5.04 13.61
CA GLU A 81 -31.77 -4.64 12.24
C GLU A 81 -31.96 -3.13 12.07
N ILE A 82 -30.95 -2.47 11.51
CA ILE A 82 -30.97 -1.04 11.19
C ILE A 82 -30.72 -0.81 9.71
N GLN A 83 -31.27 0.29 9.20
CA GLN A 83 -31.02 0.75 7.84
C GLN A 83 -29.71 1.52 7.78
N LEU A 84 -28.98 1.34 6.68
CA LEU A 84 -27.77 2.12 6.40
C LEU A 84 -28.13 3.40 5.64
N MET A 85 -27.43 4.48 6.00
CA MET A 85 -27.61 5.77 5.36
C MET A 85 -27.07 5.75 3.93
N LYS A 86 -27.84 6.31 3.00
CA LYS A 86 -27.38 6.57 1.64
C LYS A 86 -26.29 7.65 1.65
N ASP A 87 -25.29 7.48 0.80
CA ASP A 87 -24.30 8.50 0.55
C ASP A 87 -24.83 9.46 -0.54
N PRO A 88 -25.12 10.73 -0.20
CA PRO A 88 -25.63 11.70 -1.17
C PRO A 88 -24.62 11.99 -2.29
N ASP A 89 -23.33 11.75 -2.06
CA ASP A 89 -22.24 12.05 -2.99
C ASP A 89 -21.70 10.79 -3.69
N HIS A 90 -22.43 9.66 -3.66
CA HIS A 90 -22.00 8.44 -4.33
C HIS A 90 -21.84 8.65 -5.85
N ARG A 91 -20.75 8.10 -6.40
CA ARG A 91 -20.49 8.09 -7.85
C ARG A 91 -21.05 6.82 -8.48
N GLN A 92 -21.21 6.82 -9.80
CA GLN A 92 -21.83 5.71 -10.57
C GLN A 92 -21.21 4.32 -10.32
N ASN A 93 -19.94 4.25 -9.91
CA ASN A 93 -19.22 2.99 -9.67
C ASN A 93 -18.92 2.74 -8.17
N GLU A 94 -19.62 3.43 -7.27
CA GLU A 94 -19.47 3.33 -5.82
C GLU A 94 -20.70 2.69 -5.17
N GLU A 95 -20.56 2.21 -3.93
CA GLU A 95 -21.70 1.75 -3.12
C GLU A 95 -22.70 2.90 -2.88
N GLU A 96 -24.02 2.62 -2.93
CA GLU A 96 -25.06 3.63 -2.65
C GLU A 96 -25.07 4.12 -1.19
N LYS A 97 -24.65 3.26 -0.27
CA LYS A 97 -24.55 3.57 1.17
C LYS A 97 -23.21 4.22 1.50
N ILE A 98 -23.17 4.93 2.62
CA ILE A 98 -21.90 5.41 3.18
C ILE A 98 -20.99 4.21 3.43
N SER A 99 -19.87 4.16 2.71
CA SER A 99 -18.91 3.06 2.76
C SER A 99 -17.48 3.56 2.88
N SER A 100 -16.74 3.01 3.85
CA SER A 100 -15.31 3.28 4.00
C SER A 100 -14.51 2.94 2.74
N SER A 101 -14.96 1.98 1.93
CA SER A 101 -14.30 1.59 0.68
C SER A 101 -14.40 2.70 -0.37
N SER A 102 -15.60 3.26 -0.57
CA SER A 102 -15.81 4.42 -1.45
C SER A 102 -15.01 5.62 -0.97
N LEU A 103 -15.00 5.90 0.34
CA LEU A 103 -14.21 7.00 0.92
C LEU A 103 -12.71 6.82 0.62
N ARG A 104 -12.13 5.63 0.79
CA ARG A 104 -10.73 5.36 0.45
C ARG A 104 -10.44 5.51 -1.05
N GLN A 105 -11.37 5.10 -1.92
CA GLN A 105 -11.22 5.31 -3.37
C GLN A 105 -11.21 6.79 -3.74
N ARG A 106 -12.06 7.61 -3.10
CA ARG A 106 -12.10 9.06 -3.33
C ARG A 106 -10.81 9.78 -2.92
N LEU A 107 -10.00 9.19 -2.02
CA LEU A 107 -8.68 9.71 -1.67
C LEU A 107 -7.64 9.54 -2.79
N LEU A 108 -7.86 8.65 -3.77
CA LEU A 108 -6.94 8.48 -4.88
C LEU A 108 -6.83 9.76 -5.72
N GLY A 109 -5.59 10.19 -5.98
CA GLY A 109 -5.30 11.45 -6.68
C GLY A 109 -5.29 12.67 -5.76
N THR A 110 -5.67 12.54 -4.49
CA THR A 110 -5.47 13.58 -3.48
C THR A 110 -4.09 13.49 -2.82
N LEU A 111 -3.68 14.57 -2.18
CA LEU A 111 -2.45 14.59 -1.38
C LEU A 111 -2.71 13.93 -0.02
N LEU A 112 -2.29 12.68 0.14
CA LEU A 112 -2.50 11.90 1.38
C LEU A 112 -1.67 12.41 2.57
N GLN A 113 -0.50 12.97 2.30
CA GLN A 113 0.40 13.52 3.30
C GLN A 113 1.19 14.70 2.71
N PRO A 114 1.57 15.70 3.51
CA PRO A 114 2.42 16.79 3.04
C PRO A 114 3.71 16.26 2.41
N PRO A 115 4.22 16.88 1.33
CA PRO A 115 5.45 16.42 0.72
C PRO A 115 6.64 16.54 1.66
N ARG A 116 7.43 15.48 1.75
CA ARG A 116 8.69 15.49 2.48
C ARG A 116 9.72 16.30 1.70
N ARG A 117 10.30 17.32 2.34
CA ARG A 117 11.46 18.04 1.79
C ARG A 117 12.73 17.24 2.05
N ASP A 118 13.43 16.88 0.98
CA ASP A 118 14.77 16.31 1.05
C ASP A 118 15.79 17.41 0.71
N PRO A 119 16.63 17.85 1.66
CA PRO A 119 17.66 18.86 1.40
C PRO A 119 18.69 18.44 0.34
N ALA A 120 18.82 17.14 0.05
CA ALA A 120 19.76 16.64 -0.95
C ALA A 120 19.24 16.75 -2.39
N LEU A 121 17.96 17.08 -2.58
CA LEU A 121 17.36 17.32 -3.89
C LEU A 121 17.26 18.83 -4.16
N PRO A 122 17.44 19.26 -5.42
CA PRO A 122 17.28 20.67 -5.77
C PRO A 122 15.82 21.09 -5.58
N SER A 123 15.58 22.39 -5.34
CA SER A 123 14.22 22.92 -5.20
C SER A 123 13.39 22.86 -6.49
N ARG A 124 14.08 22.72 -7.63
CA ARG A 124 13.52 22.50 -8.96
C ARG A 124 14.44 21.55 -9.76
N PRO A 125 13.88 20.71 -10.65
CA PRO A 125 12.45 20.43 -10.80
C PRO A 125 11.88 19.69 -9.58
N TYR A 126 10.55 19.70 -9.43
CA TYR A 126 9.89 18.96 -8.37
C TYR A 126 9.92 17.46 -8.66
N VAL A 127 10.51 16.67 -7.77
CA VAL A 127 10.75 15.24 -8.01
C VAL A 127 9.62 14.39 -7.43
N ILE A 128 9.00 13.56 -8.27
CA ILE A 128 7.93 12.64 -7.87
C ILE A 128 8.40 11.20 -8.13
N GLY A 129 8.44 10.38 -7.07
CA GLY A 129 8.73 8.95 -7.18
C GLY A 129 7.48 8.15 -7.52
N LEU A 130 7.39 7.59 -8.72
CA LEU A 130 6.31 6.69 -9.12
C LEU A 130 6.68 5.22 -8.83
N THR A 131 5.97 4.61 -7.89
CA THR A 131 6.20 3.21 -7.46
C THR A 131 4.90 2.40 -7.45
N GLY A 132 5.00 1.09 -7.20
CA GLY A 132 3.88 0.13 -7.26
C GLY A 132 4.33 -1.28 -7.68
N GLY A 133 3.50 -2.28 -7.40
CA GLY A 133 3.79 -3.69 -7.70
C GLY A 133 3.83 -4.03 -9.20
N THR A 134 4.23 -5.26 -9.53
CA THR A 134 4.17 -5.78 -10.91
C THR A 134 2.73 -5.73 -11.42
N GLY A 135 2.54 -5.31 -12.67
CA GLY A 135 1.20 -5.21 -13.28
C GLY A 135 0.35 -4.02 -12.83
N SER A 136 0.83 -3.15 -11.94
CA SER A 136 0.05 -2.02 -11.41
C SER A 136 -0.15 -0.82 -12.38
N GLY A 137 0.31 -0.93 -13.64
CA GLY A 137 0.12 0.12 -14.64
C GLY A 137 1.07 1.33 -14.57
N LYS A 138 2.15 1.29 -13.76
CA LYS A 138 3.12 2.39 -13.62
C LYS A 138 3.63 2.93 -14.95
N THR A 139 3.98 2.04 -15.88
CA THR A 139 4.51 2.44 -17.20
C THR A 139 3.48 3.26 -18.00
N SER A 140 2.20 2.94 -17.87
CA SER A 140 1.13 3.70 -18.53
C SER A 140 0.98 5.09 -17.92
N ILE A 141 1.02 5.20 -16.59
CA ILE A 141 0.97 6.49 -15.88
C ILE A 141 2.22 7.32 -16.18
N ALA A 142 3.42 6.73 -16.17
CA ALA A 142 4.67 7.42 -16.51
C ALA A 142 4.62 8.00 -17.94
N LYS A 143 4.10 7.25 -18.91
CA LYS A 143 3.89 7.73 -20.29
C LYS A 143 2.90 8.89 -20.35
N LEU A 144 1.78 8.78 -19.64
CA LEU A 144 0.78 9.85 -19.56
C LEU A 144 1.39 11.13 -18.96
N LEU A 145 2.13 11.02 -17.86
CA LEU A 145 2.82 12.15 -17.25
C LEU A 145 3.85 12.77 -18.21
N GLY A 146 4.58 11.94 -18.96
CA GLY A 146 5.48 12.40 -20.02
C GLY A 146 4.77 13.20 -21.11
N HIS A 147 3.60 12.74 -21.58
CA HIS A 147 2.79 13.49 -22.53
C HIS A 147 2.25 14.81 -21.96
N LEU A 148 2.09 14.90 -20.64
CA LEU A 148 1.72 16.14 -19.93
C LEU A 148 2.93 17.05 -19.65
N GLY A 149 4.14 16.67 -20.08
CA GLY A 149 5.36 17.48 -19.96
C GLY A 149 6.32 17.08 -18.84
N ALA A 150 6.04 15.99 -18.10
CA ALA A 150 6.98 15.52 -17.09
C ALA A 150 8.24 14.92 -17.71
N PHE A 151 9.42 15.26 -17.18
CA PHE A 151 10.66 14.56 -17.52
C PHE A 151 10.69 13.18 -16.85
N VAL A 152 10.64 12.10 -17.63
CA VAL A 152 10.51 10.74 -17.11
C VAL A 152 11.88 10.06 -16.98
N ILE A 153 12.26 9.75 -15.73
CA ILE A 153 13.45 8.97 -15.41
C ILE A 153 13.05 7.52 -15.12
N ASP A 154 13.53 6.59 -15.93
CA ASP A 154 13.23 5.17 -15.80
C ASP A 154 14.35 4.45 -15.01
N ALA A 155 14.04 4.11 -13.75
CA ALA A 155 14.99 3.46 -12.85
C ALA A 155 15.43 2.06 -13.33
N ASP A 156 14.58 1.34 -14.08
CA ASP A 156 14.94 0.02 -14.61
C ASP A 156 15.97 0.16 -15.74
N LYS A 157 15.83 1.18 -16.60
CA LYS A 157 16.84 1.51 -17.62
C LYS A 157 18.16 1.93 -16.98
N LEU A 158 18.11 2.77 -15.93
CA LEU A 158 19.31 3.15 -15.18
C LEU A 158 19.98 1.92 -14.55
N GLY A 159 19.20 1.04 -13.94
CA GLY A 159 19.68 -0.21 -13.36
C GLY A 159 20.44 -1.07 -14.37
N HIS A 160 19.92 -1.20 -15.59
CA HIS A 160 20.63 -1.89 -16.67
C HIS A 160 21.93 -1.18 -17.06
N ALA A 161 21.90 0.14 -17.23
CA ALA A 161 23.06 0.93 -17.63
C ALA A 161 24.19 0.94 -16.59
N VAL A 162 23.87 0.75 -15.31
CA VAL A 162 24.87 0.78 -14.22
C VAL A 162 25.91 -0.33 -14.34
N TYR A 163 25.56 -1.48 -14.90
CA TYR A 163 26.45 -2.64 -14.99
C TYR A 163 26.62 -3.18 -16.41
N VAL A 164 26.37 -2.38 -17.46
CA VAL A 164 26.89 -2.71 -18.80
C VAL A 164 28.42 -2.64 -18.81
N PRO A 165 29.13 -3.29 -19.76
CA PRO A 165 30.58 -3.14 -19.88
C PRO A 165 31.00 -1.67 -19.91
N GLY A 166 31.94 -1.28 -19.04
CA GLY A 166 32.36 0.12 -18.84
C GLY A 166 31.51 0.93 -17.85
N GLY A 167 30.36 0.38 -17.42
CA GLY A 167 29.47 1.01 -16.44
C GLY A 167 30.05 1.04 -15.01
N PRO A 168 29.52 1.93 -14.15
CA PRO A 168 30.09 2.24 -12.84
C PRO A 168 30.08 1.09 -11.84
N ALA A 169 29.23 0.07 -12.03
CA ALA A 169 29.15 -1.10 -11.16
C ALA A 169 29.66 -2.39 -11.81
N TYR A 170 29.96 -2.40 -13.12
CA TYR A 170 30.28 -3.63 -13.86
C TYR A 170 31.37 -4.48 -13.18
N LYS A 171 32.53 -3.87 -12.89
CA LYS A 171 33.65 -4.58 -12.25
C LYS A 171 33.30 -5.12 -10.86
N GLN A 172 32.52 -4.36 -10.08
CA GLN A 172 32.13 -4.76 -8.72
C GLN A 172 31.14 -5.92 -8.75
N VAL A 173 30.17 -5.89 -9.67
CA VAL A 173 29.21 -6.98 -9.86
C VAL A 173 29.92 -8.25 -10.34
N VAL A 174 30.84 -8.16 -11.31
CA VAL A 174 31.61 -9.32 -11.77
C VAL A 174 32.49 -9.89 -10.65
N ALA A 175 33.15 -9.04 -9.86
CA ALA A 175 33.96 -9.48 -8.73
C ALA A 175 33.13 -10.18 -7.64
N ALA A 176 31.90 -9.70 -7.38
CA ALA A 176 31.03 -10.26 -6.34
C ALA A 176 30.32 -11.57 -6.76
N PHE A 177 29.97 -11.71 -8.03
CA PHE A 177 29.15 -12.82 -8.53
C PHE A 177 29.87 -13.78 -9.47
N GLY A 178 31.16 -13.51 -9.75
CA GLY A 178 32.05 -14.31 -10.56
C GLY A 178 31.87 -14.10 -12.08
N ALA A 179 32.88 -14.50 -12.86
CA ALA A 179 32.89 -14.32 -14.32
C ALA A 179 31.84 -15.16 -15.05
N GLU A 180 31.27 -16.18 -14.40
CA GLU A 180 30.20 -17.02 -14.93
C GLU A 180 28.89 -16.28 -15.19
N ILE A 181 28.72 -15.05 -14.67
CA ILE A 181 27.57 -14.21 -15.03
C ILE A 181 27.75 -13.53 -16.39
N LEU A 182 28.94 -13.61 -17.00
CA LEU A 182 29.23 -12.98 -18.28
C LEU A 182 28.79 -13.87 -19.44
N SER A 183 28.18 -13.25 -20.44
CA SER A 183 27.96 -13.82 -21.77
C SER A 183 29.27 -13.81 -22.57
N GLU A 184 29.28 -14.51 -23.71
CA GLU A 184 30.45 -14.59 -24.61
C GLU A 184 30.90 -13.21 -25.14
N ASP A 185 29.99 -12.25 -25.23
CA ASP A 185 30.23 -10.87 -25.63
C ASP A 185 30.75 -9.97 -24.48
N GLY A 186 30.96 -10.55 -23.29
CA GLY A 186 31.41 -9.84 -22.09
C GLY A 186 30.32 -9.04 -21.39
N MET A 187 29.06 -9.11 -21.83
CA MET A 187 27.93 -8.49 -21.12
C MET A 187 27.47 -9.33 -19.94
N ILE A 188 26.90 -8.69 -18.92
CA ILE A 188 26.27 -9.43 -17.81
C ILE A 188 24.98 -10.10 -18.30
N ASN A 189 24.94 -11.43 -18.20
CA ASN A 189 23.76 -12.24 -18.46
C ASN A 189 22.78 -12.12 -17.28
N ARG A 190 21.76 -11.27 -17.47
CA ARG A 190 20.71 -11.01 -16.48
C ARG A 190 19.94 -12.26 -16.04
N LYS A 191 19.79 -13.27 -16.93
CA LYS A 191 19.12 -14.53 -16.54
C LYS A 191 19.97 -15.30 -15.54
N VAL A 192 21.27 -15.38 -15.77
CA VAL A 192 22.22 -16.06 -14.87
C VAL A 192 22.38 -15.29 -13.57
N LEU A 193 22.58 -13.97 -13.63
CA LEU A 193 22.65 -13.12 -12.43
C LEU A 193 21.35 -13.20 -11.63
N GLY A 194 20.20 -13.11 -12.31
CA GLY A 194 18.87 -13.27 -11.74
C GLY A 194 18.73 -14.60 -10.99
N ALA A 195 19.08 -15.72 -11.63
CA ALA A 195 19.02 -17.04 -11.00
C ALA A 195 19.91 -17.17 -9.74
N LYS A 196 20.97 -16.37 -9.62
CA LYS A 196 21.83 -16.35 -8.43
C LYS A 196 21.30 -15.48 -7.29
N VAL A 197 20.50 -14.45 -7.58
CA VAL A 197 20.02 -13.48 -6.56
C VAL A 197 18.56 -13.71 -6.18
N PHE A 198 17.71 -14.17 -7.11
CA PHE A 198 16.33 -14.47 -6.80
C PHE A 198 16.24 -15.69 -5.88
N GLY A 199 15.52 -15.55 -4.77
CA GLY A 199 15.42 -16.59 -3.74
C GLY A 199 16.57 -16.61 -2.72
N ASN A 200 17.59 -15.75 -2.86
CA ASN A 200 18.67 -15.60 -1.88
C ASN A 200 18.79 -14.15 -1.41
N GLN A 201 18.31 -13.87 -0.19
CA GLN A 201 18.27 -12.51 0.35
C GLN A 201 19.66 -11.88 0.52
N GLU A 202 20.67 -12.64 0.93
CA GLU A 202 22.04 -12.13 1.11
C GLU A 202 22.68 -11.74 -0.22
N ARG A 203 22.50 -12.57 -1.24
CA ARG A 203 22.99 -12.28 -2.60
C ARG A 203 22.24 -11.13 -3.25
N LEU A 204 20.91 -11.06 -3.07
CA LEU A 204 20.13 -9.92 -3.52
C LEU A 204 20.62 -8.63 -2.85
N LYS A 205 20.81 -8.65 -1.53
CA LYS A 205 21.36 -7.52 -0.78
C LYS A 205 22.74 -7.11 -1.30
N SER A 206 23.62 -8.07 -1.52
CA SER A 206 24.97 -7.80 -2.07
C SER A 206 24.91 -7.11 -3.44
N LEU A 207 23.99 -7.54 -4.31
CA LEU A 207 23.78 -6.88 -5.59
C LEU A 207 23.24 -5.46 -5.40
N THR A 208 22.18 -5.29 -4.60
CA THR A 208 21.52 -3.99 -4.38
C THR A 208 22.44 -2.98 -3.70
N ASP A 209 23.28 -3.40 -2.76
CA ASP A 209 24.26 -2.54 -2.08
C ASP A 209 25.29 -1.96 -3.07
N ILE A 210 25.63 -2.71 -4.12
CA ILE A 210 26.51 -2.25 -5.19
C ILE A 210 25.76 -1.32 -6.16
N VAL A 211 24.58 -1.73 -6.65
CA VAL A 211 23.93 -1.04 -7.77
C VAL A 211 23.09 0.17 -7.34
N TRP A 212 22.38 0.13 -6.21
CA TRP A 212 21.47 1.20 -5.81
C TRP A 212 22.16 2.56 -5.62
N PRO A 213 23.33 2.66 -4.96
CA PRO A 213 24.04 3.93 -4.87
C PRO A 213 24.40 4.52 -6.24
N LYS A 214 24.74 3.66 -7.21
CA LYS A 214 25.08 4.08 -8.58
C LYS A 214 23.86 4.50 -9.37
N ILE A 215 22.74 3.77 -9.26
CA ILE A 215 21.45 4.17 -9.85
C ILE A 215 21.02 5.52 -9.29
N ALA A 216 21.10 5.72 -7.98
CA ALA A 216 20.74 6.97 -7.33
C ALA A 216 21.62 8.15 -7.80
N GLN A 217 22.91 7.91 -8.03
CA GLN A 217 23.80 8.92 -8.61
C GLN A 217 23.36 9.30 -10.04
N MET A 218 23.13 8.32 -10.92
CA MET A 218 22.71 8.57 -12.30
C MET A 218 21.33 9.26 -12.36
N ALA A 219 20.41 8.88 -11.48
CA ALA A 219 19.11 9.55 -11.37
C ALA A 219 19.27 11.03 -10.97
N ARG A 220 20.16 11.36 -10.02
CA ARG A 220 20.46 12.75 -9.66
C ARG A 220 21.09 13.53 -10.81
N GLU A 221 21.91 12.89 -11.63
CA GLU A 221 22.48 13.50 -12.84
C GLU A 221 21.37 13.85 -13.85
N GLN A 222 20.45 12.93 -14.11
CA GLN A 222 19.30 13.20 -14.99
C GLN A 222 18.34 14.27 -14.43
N ILE A 223 18.13 14.32 -13.11
CA ILE A 223 17.34 15.39 -12.48
C ILE A 223 17.98 16.77 -12.72
N ARG A 224 19.31 16.87 -12.61
CA ARG A 224 20.03 18.13 -12.90
C ARG A 224 19.98 18.49 -14.38
N GLU A 225 20.06 17.51 -15.27
CA GLU A 225 19.92 17.73 -16.69
C GLU A 225 18.53 18.26 -17.04
N ALA A 226 17.48 17.69 -16.45
CA ALA A 226 16.11 18.18 -16.61
C ALA A 226 15.96 19.63 -16.11
N ASP A 227 16.55 19.99 -14.97
CA ASP A 227 16.54 21.38 -14.47
C ASP A 227 17.18 22.37 -15.46
N ALA A 228 18.27 21.94 -16.11
CA ALA A 228 18.98 22.76 -17.10
C ALA A 228 18.20 22.92 -18.42
N GLN A 229 17.27 22.02 -18.73
CA GLN A 229 16.43 22.07 -19.94
C GLN A 229 15.20 22.97 -19.78
N GLY A 230 14.85 23.35 -18.54
CA GLY A 230 13.67 24.16 -18.22
C GLY A 230 12.38 23.36 -18.12
#